data_AF-A0A0C2D911-F1
#
_entry.id   AF-A0A0C2D911-F1
#
_cell.length_a   1.000
_cell.length_b   1.000
_cell.length_c   1.000
_cell.angle_alpha   90.00
_cell.angle_beta   90.00
_cell.angle_gamma   90.00
#
_symmetry.space_group_name_H-M   'P 1'
#
loop_
_entity.id
_entity.type
_entity.pdbx_description
1 polymer ?
#
loop_
_entity_poly.entity_id
_entity_poly.type
_entity_poly.pdbx_seq_one_letter_code
_entity_poly.pdbx_strand_id
1 'polypeptide(L)'
;MESLLATISVTVGLGSLWRFPTLAYNNGGSAFLLPYLVCMLLFGLPMLYLEMVMGQCSNYGPTKLYALCIPALEGELHLFQRSPIHSNYDCNSTGLGWAMTIISLTVSVYYCVIVAWSFLYLFNSIVGGSSLWGKCNNKWNDICT
;
A
#
# COMPACT_ATOMS: atom_id res chain seq x y z
N MET A 1 -5.00 14.62 -16.97
CA MET A 1 -5.29 15.06 -15.59
C MET A 1 -5.71 13.88 -14.72
N GLU A 2 -6.60 13.02 -15.21
CA GLU A 2 -7.01 11.77 -14.52
C GLU A 2 -5.87 10.94 -13.91
N SER A 3 -4.78 10.70 -14.66
CA SER A 3 -3.64 9.91 -14.17
C SER A 3 -2.92 10.56 -12.98
N LEU A 4 -2.78 11.89 -12.97
CA LEU A 4 -2.15 12.63 -11.87
C LEU A 4 -3.00 12.55 -10.59
N LEU A 5 -4.32 12.71 -10.72
CA LEU A 5 -5.24 12.61 -9.58
C LEU A 5 -5.24 11.19 -9.01
N ALA A 6 -5.18 10.15 -9.86
CA ALA A 6 -5.07 8.76 -9.43
C ALA A 6 -3.75 8.48 -8.70
N THR A 7 -2.63 9.06 -9.14
CA THR A 7 -1.35 8.91 -8.44
C THR A 7 -1.35 9.63 -7.09
N ILE A 8 -1.90 10.83 -7.00
CA ILE A 8 -1.98 11.58 -5.74
C ILE A 8 -2.86 10.82 -4.73
N SER A 9 -3.99 10.25 -5.17
CA SER A 9 -4.91 9.53 -4.29
C SER A 9 -4.35 8.22 -3.74
N VAL A 10 -3.55 7.48 -4.52
CA VAL A 10 -2.86 6.27 -4.01
C VAL A 10 -1.64 6.60 -3.14
N THR A 11 -0.99 7.74 -3.37
CA THR A 11 0.19 8.16 -2.60
C THR A 11 -0.19 8.67 -1.20
N VAL A 12 -1.32 9.37 -1.09
CA VAL A 12 -1.83 9.87 0.19
C VAL A 12 -2.69 8.80 0.85
N GLY A 13 -2.06 7.92 1.63
CA GLY A 13 -2.73 6.87 2.38
C GLY A 13 -3.13 7.27 3.81
N LEU A 14 -3.93 6.41 4.45
CA LEU A 14 -4.36 6.59 5.84
C LEU A 14 -3.20 6.52 6.84
N GLY A 15 -2.10 5.85 6.44
CA GLY A 15 -0.82 5.90 7.16
C GLY A 15 -0.24 7.30 7.31
N SER A 16 -0.52 8.22 6.37
CA SER A 16 -0.10 9.62 6.50
C SER A 16 -0.87 10.37 7.61
N LEU A 17 -2.07 9.93 7.97
CA LEU A 17 -2.89 10.58 8.99
C LEU A 17 -2.53 10.15 10.42
N TRP A 18 -2.28 8.86 10.66
CA TRP A 18 -2.03 8.37 12.03
C TRP A 18 -0.58 7.95 12.29
N ARG A 19 0.11 7.37 11.30
CA ARG A 19 1.43 6.76 11.52
C ARG A 19 2.51 7.82 11.47
N PHE A 20 2.40 8.75 10.53
CA PHE A 20 3.34 9.86 10.43
C PHE A 20 3.37 10.73 11.71
N PRO A 21 2.24 11.22 12.25
CA PRO A 21 2.27 12.02 13.48
C PRO A 21 2.80 11.26 14.69
N THR A 22 2.41 9.98 14.84
CA THR A 22 2.88 9.14 15.95
C THR A 22 4.39 8.90 15.87
N LEU A 23 4.91 8.64 14.67
CA LEU A 23 6.34 8.41 14.45
C LEU A 23 7.16 9.70 14.62
N ALA A 24 6.65 10.83 14.14
CA ALA A 24 7.28 12.14 14.33
C ALA A 24 7.33 12.50 15.81
N TYR A 25 6.23 12.30 16.56
CA TYR A 25 6.17 12.56 17.99
C TYR A 25 7.22 11.74 18.76
N ASN A 26 7.37 10.45 18.46
CA ASN A 26 8.32 9.57 19.15
C ASN A 26 9.80 9.83 18.77
N ASN A 27 10.08 10.43 17.61
CA ASN A 27 11.44 10.63 17.09
C ASN A 27 11.89 12.11 17.10
N GLY A 28 11.42 12.91 18.06
CA GLY A 28 11.89 14.30 18.22
C GLY A 28 11.10 15.34 17.42
N GLY A 29 9.84 15.06 17.09
CA GLY A 29 8.88 16.00 16.52
C GLY A 29 9.34 16.54 15.17
N SER A 30 9.58 17.85 15.09
CA SER A 30 9.99 18.52 13.85
C SER A 30 11.41 18.17 13.40
N ALA A 31 12.28 17.69 14.28
CA ALA A 31 13.62 17.25 13.88
C ALA A 31 13.57 16.02 12.95
N PHE A 32 12.53 15.19 13.06
CA PHE A 32 12.30 14.02 12.21
C PHE A 32 11.91 14.38 10.76
N LEU A 33 11.45 15.61 10.50
CA LEU A 33 11.08 16.05 9.14
C LEU A 33 12.28 16.16 8.20
N LEU A 34 13.46 16.53 8.72
CA LEU A 34 14.66 16.67 7.90
C LEU A 34 15.11 15.33 7.27
N PRO A 35 15.33 14.24 8.04
CA PRO A 35 15.66 12.94 7.44
C PRO A 35 14.51 12.39 6.59
N TYR A 36 13.25 12.65 6.96
CA TYR A 36 12.09 12.26 6.15
C TYR A 36 12.12 12.89 4.75
N LEU A 37 12.35 14.20 4.66
CA LEU A 37 12.43 14.90 3.37
C LEU A 37 13.65 14.48 2.55
N VAL A 38 14.81 14.31 3.18
CA VAL A 38 16.03 13.86 2.49
C VAL A 38 15.83 12.46 1.89
N CYS A 39 15.31 11.50 2.67
CA CYS A 39 15.02 10.15 2.16
C CYS A 39 13.91 10.15 1.10
N MET A 40 12.90 11.01 1.24
CA MET A 40 11.80 11.12 0.27
C MET A 40 12.29 11.69 -1.07
N LEU A 41 13.17 12.70 -1.05
CA LEU A 41 13.77 13.25 -2.27
C LEU A 41 14.75 12.27 -2.93
N LEU A 42 15.57 11.56 -2.14
CA LEU A 42 16.61 10.67 -2.67
C LEU A 42 16.11 9.29 -3.12
N PHE A 43 15.08 8.75 -2.48
CA PHE A 43 14.58 7.39 -2.78
C PHE A 43 13.11 7.36 -3.15
N GLY A 44 12.27 8.13 -2.44
CA GLY A 44 10.81 8.12 -2.65
C GLY A 44 10.39 8.62 -4.04
N LEU A 45 10.72 9.86 -4.38
CA LEU A 45 10.42 10.46 -5.68
C LEU A 45 11.04 9.70 -6.86
N PRO A 46 12.33 9.32 -6.85
CA PRO A 46 12.91 8.61 -8.00
C PRO A 46 12.31 7.22 -8.19
N MET A 47 11.98 6.49 -7.11
CA MET A 47 11.30 5.19 -7.23
C MET A 47 9.90 5.35 -7.83
N LEU A 48 9.11 6.32 -7.35
CA LEU A 48 7.78 6.60 -7.87
C LEU A 48 7.81 7.03 -9.35
N TYR A 49 8.80 7.85 -9.71
CA TYR A 49 9.00 8.27 -11.09
C TYR A 49 9.39 7.08 -11.99
N LEU A 50 10.29 6.22 -11.53
CA LEU A 50 10.71 5.01 -12.26
C LEU A 50 9.51 4.09 -12.53
N GLU A 51 8.66 3.84 -11.52
CA GLU A 51 7.47 3.00 -11.67
C GLU A 51 6.47 3.59 -12.67
N MET A 52 6.27 4.91 -12.66
CA MET A 52 5.43 5.59 -13.64
C MET A 52 5.99 5.50 -15.06
N VAL A 53 7.29 5.72 -15.25
CA VAL A 53 7.93 5.64 -16.57
C VAL A 53 7.85 4.22 -17.12
N MET A 54 8.13 3.20 -16.29
CA MET A 54 8.00 1.79 -16.70
C MET A 54 6.55 1.44 -17.08
N GLY A 55 5.56 1.90 -16.30
CA GLY A 55 4.15 1.69 -16.61
C GLY A 55 3.70 2.33 -17.92
N GLN A 56 4.20 3.54 -18.23
CA GLN A 56 3.87 4.27 -19.46
C GLN A 56 4.56 3.70 -20.70
N CYS A 57 5.81 3.25 -20.58
CA CYS A 57 6.57 2.72 -21.72
C CYS A 57 6.07 1.34 -22.16
N SER A 58 5.71 0.48 -21.21
CA SER A 58 5.40 -0.91 -21.54
C SER A 58 3.91 -1.17 -21.79
N ASN A 59 2.99 -0.34 -21.30
CA ASN A 59 1.53 -0.53 -21.44
C ASN A 59 1.04 -1.94 -21.00
N TYR A 60 1.84 -2.66 -20.22
CA TYR A 60 1.55 -4.00 -19.71
C TYR A 60 1.32 -3.94 -18.20
N GLY A 61 0.45 -4.81 -17.70
CA GLY A 61 0.26 -4.99 -16.26
C GLY A 61 1.53 -5.50 -15.56
N PRO A 62 1.65 -5.32 -14.23
CA PRO A 62 2.87 -5.60 -13.48
C PRO A 62 3.36 -7.05 -13.62
N THR A 63 2.44 -8.03 -13.73
CA THR A 63 2.80 -9.44 -13.91
C THR A 63 3.57 -9.72 -15.20
N LYS A 64 3.22 -9.04 -16.29
CA LYS A 64 3.92 -9.16 -17.58
C LYS A 64 5.10 -8.19 -17.69
N LEU A 65 4.99 -7.00 -17.10
CA LEU A 65 6.04 -5.97 -17.10
C LEU A 65 7.35 -6.49 -16.49
N TYR A 66 7.27 -7.02 -15.27
CA TYR A 66 8.47 -7.46 -14.54
C TYR A 66 9.09 -8.72 -15.15
N ALA A 67 8.29 -9.56 -15.81
CA ALA A 67 8.78 -10.70 -16.57
C ALA A 67 9.55 -10.29 -17.84
N LEU A 68 9.26 -9.10 -18.41
CA LEU A 68 9.92 -8.58 -19.61
C LEU A 68 11.15 -7.70 -19.30
N CYS A 69 11.10 -6.92 -18.21
CA CYS A 69 12.19 -6.02 -17.81
C CYS A 69 13.37 -6.75 -17.17
N ILE A 70 13.15 -7.94 -16.59
CA ILE A 70 14.17 -8.67 -15.84
C ILE A 70 14.44 -10.05 -16.46
N PRO A 71 15.06 -10.13 -17.64
CA PRO A 71 15.71 -11.36 -18.09
C PRO A 71 17.10 -11.57 -17.44
N ALA A 72 17.65 -10.57 -16.75
CA ALA A 72 19.04 -10.55 -16.27
C ALA A 72 19.28 -11.08 -14.84
N LEU A 73 18.25 -11.19 -13.99
CA LEU A 73 18.36 -11.80 -12.64
C LEU A 73 18.15 -13.32 -12.65
N GLU A 74 17.97 -13.93 -13.82
CA GLU A 74 17.95 -15.40 -13.97
C GLU A 74 19.33 -16.05 -13.74
N GLY A 75 20.40 -15.24 -13.66
CA GLY A 75 21.78 -15.74 -13.51
C GLY A 75 22.19 -16.29 -12.13
N GLU A 76 21.42 -16.08 -11.05
CA GLU A 76 21.84 -16.48 -9.70
C GLU A 76 20.97 -17.57 -9.04
N LEU A 77 19.87 -18.01 -9.66
CA LEU A 77 19.06 -19.11 -9.14
C LEU A 77 18.93 -20.29 -10.10
N HIS A 78 20.06 -20.68 -10.68
CA HIS A 78 20.26 -21.97 -11.37
C HIS A 78 20.19 -23.21 -10.45
N LEU A 79 19.54 -23.12 -9.28
CA LEU A 79 19.36 -24.26 -8.37
C LEU A 79 17.95 -24.85 -8.35
N PHE A 80 16.96 -24.27 -9.05
CA PHE A 80 15.68 -24.96 -9.27
C PHE A 80 15.60 -25.55 -10.68
N GLN A 81 16.06 -26.79 -10.71
CA GLN A 81 16.17 -27.74 -11.79
C GLN A 81 14.98 -27.76 -12.76
N ARG A 82 15.30 -27.51 -14.04
CA ARG A 82 14.88 -28.26 -15.23
C ARG A 82 13.95 -29.46 -14.94
N SER A 83 12.69 -29.37 -15.35
CA SER A 83 11.89 -30.55 -15.69
C SER A 83 11.30 -30.38 -17.10
N PRO A 84 11.53 -31.33 -18.04
CA PRO A 84 11.13 -31.16 -19.44
C PRO A 84 9.89 -32.00 -19.77
N ILE A 85 8.71 -31.75 -19.19
CA ILE A 85 7.49 -32.52 -19.60
C ILE A 85 6.12 -31.84 -19.33
N HIS A 86 5.91 -30.52 -19.53
CA HIS A 86 4.57 -29.97 -19.88
C HIS A 86 4.65 -28.52 -20.39
N SER A 87 4.53 -28.35 -21.70
CA SER A 87 4.80 -27.11 -22.47
C SER A 87 3.70 -26.02 -22.43
N ASN A 88 3.06 -25.70 -21.29
CA ASN A 88 2.06 -24.61 -21.28
C ASN A 88 1.97 -23.72 -20.03
N TYR A 89 2.83 -23.91 -19.00
CA TYR A 89 2.84 -23.03 -17.81
C TYR A 89 4.27 -22.79 -17.30
N ASP A 90 5.17 -22.34 -18.19
CA ASP A 90 6.55 -22.06 -17.81
C ASP A 90 6.61 -20.79 -16.95
N CYS A 91 6.66 -21.02 -15.64
CA CYS A 91 6.89 -20.04 -14.59
C CYS A 91 8.38 -19.65 -14.58
N ASN A 92 8.80 -18.84 -15.57
CA ASN A 92 10.12 -18.21 -15.55
C ASN A 92 9.95 -16.76 -15.07
N SER A 93 10.65 -16.41 -13.97
CA SER A 93 10.79 -15.07 -13.37
C SER A 93 9.52 -14.23 -13.07
N THR A 94 8.33 -14.85 -13.06
CA THR A 94 7.03 -14.18 -12.78
C THR A 94 6.73 -13.95 -11.28
N GLY A 95 7.61 -14.31 -10.36
CA GLY A 95 7.32 -14.29 -8.91
C GLY A 95 7.12 -12.89 -8.32
N LEU A 96 7.88 -11.88 -8.77
CA LEU A 96 7.78 -10.51 -8.27
C LEU A 96 6.45 -9.86 -8.65
N GLY A 97 6.00 -10.05 -9.89
CA GLY A 97 4.72 -9.56 -10.36
C GLY A 97 3.53 -10.17 -9.61
N TRP A 98 3.58 -11.48 -9.33
CA TRP A 98 2.57 -12.15 -8.50
C TRP A 98 2.64 -11.75 -7.02
N ALA A 99 3.83 -11.51 -6.48
CA ALA A 99 3.98 -11.00 -5.12
C ALA A 99 3.35 -9.60 -4.98
N MET A 100 3.59 -8.71 -5.95
CA MET A 100 2.97 -7.37 -5.97
C MET A 100 1.44 -7.42 -6.03
N THR A 101 0.85 -8.34 -6.81
CA THR A 101 -0.61 -8.47 -6.88
C THR A 101 -1.20 -9.04 -5.59
N ILE A 102 -0.55 -10.02 -4.97
CA ILE A 102 -0.98 -10.59 -3.67
C ILE A 102 -0.93 -9.54 -2.57
N ILE A 103 0.18 -8.79 -2.46
CA ILE A 103 0.32 -7.71 -1.48
C ILE A 103 -0.77 -6.65 -1.68
N SER A 104 -1.01 -6.25 -2.94
CA SER A 104 -2.06 -5.29 -3.28
C SER A 104 -3.45 -5.78 -2.88
N LEU A 105 -3.73 -7.07 -3.07
CA LEU A 105 -4.99 -7.69 -2.67
C LEU A 105 -5.16 -7.68 -1.14
N THR A 106 -4.13 -8.08 -0.39
CA THR A 106 -4.17 -8.08 1.07
C THR A 106 -4.41 -6.67 1.62
N VAL A 107 -3.71 -5.67 1.07
CA VAL A 107 -3.88 -4.27 1.45
C VAL A 107 -5.29 -3.78 1.13
N SER A 108 -5.84 -4.14 -0.04
CA SER A 108 -7.21 -3.78 -0.43
C SER A 108 -8.26 -4.30 0.57
N VAL A 109 -8.18 -5.57 0.98
CA VAL A 109 -9.12 -6.15 1.96
C VAL A 109 -9.07 -5.41 3.29
N TYR A 110 -7.87 -5.09 3.79
CA TYR A 110 -7.68 -4.31 5.01
C TYR A 110 -8.31 -2.92 4.91
N TYR A 111 -8.09 -2.21 3.80
CA TYR A 111 -8.65 -0.88 3.59
C TYR A 111 -10.18 -0.87 3.46
N CYS A 112 -10.78 -1.89 2.83
CA CYS A 112 -12.23 -2.02 2.76
C CYS A 112 -12.89 -2.02 4.15
N VAL A 113 -12.30 -2.72 5.12
CA VAL A 113 -12.81 -2.76 6.50
C VAL A 113 -12.75 -1.39 7.16
N ILE A 114 -11.64 -0.66 7.00
CA ILE A 114 -11.50 0.67 7.60
C ILE A 114 -12.48 1.67 7.00
N VAL A 115 -12.67 1.62 5.68
CA VAL A 115 -13.64 2.45 4.97
C VAL A 115 -15.05 2.13 5.48
N ALA A 116 -15.40 0.86 5.65
CA ALA A 116 -16.70 0.45 6.19
C ALA A 116 -16.93 1.01 7.61
N TRP A 117 -15.94 0.93 8.50
CA TRP A 117 -16.03 1.55 9.83
C TRP A 117 -16.17 3.06 9.75
N SER A 118 -15.38 3.72 8.90
CA SER A 118 -15.44 5.17 8.70
C SER A 118 -16.84 5.62 8.27
N PHE A 119 -17.47 4.88 7.34
CA PHE A 119 -18.85 5.13 6.93
C PHE A 119 -19.86 4.90 8.04
N LEU A 120 -19.69 3.86 8.87
CA LEU A 120 -20.57 3.61 10.01
C LEU A 120 -20.50 4.76 11.03
N TYR A 121 -19.30 5.23 11.38
CA TYR A 121 -19.13 6.37 12.29
C TYR A 121 -19.69 7.66 11.69
N LEU A 122 -19.50 7.88 10.39
CA LEU A 122 -20.06 9.02 9.68
C LEU A 122 -21.60 9.02 9.72
N PHE A 123 -22.23 7.88 9.39
CA PHE A 123 -23.69 7.77 9.39
C PHE A 123 -24.29 8.01 10.78
N ASN A 124 -23.70 7.40 11.81
CA ASN A 124 -24.12 7.62 13.19
C ASN A 124 -23.90 9.08 13.65
N SER A 125 -22.90 9.77 13.11
CA SER A 125 -22.69 11.20 13.38
C SER A 125 -23.76 12.07 12.71
N ILE A 126 -24.18 11.75 11.48
CA ILE A 126 -25.22 12.46 10.74
C ILE A 126 -26.61 12.25 11.36
N VAL A 127 -26.92 11.03 11.81
CA VAL A 127 -28.20 10.68 12.46
C VAL A 127 -28.31 11.25 13.89
N GLY A 128 -27.29 11.95 14.38
CA GLY A 128 -27.31 12.59 15.71
C GLY A 128 -26.92 11.64 16.86
N GLY A 129 -26.34 10.48 16.55
CA GLY A 129 -25.77 9.54 17.52
C GLY A 129 -24.44 9.99 18.13
N SER A 130 -23.94 11.20 17.85
CA SER A 130 -22.64 11.69 18.36
C SER A 130 -22.54 11.69 19.90
N SER A 131 -23.67 11.79 20.62
CA SER A 131 -23.71 11.68 22.09
C SER A 131 -23.38 10.27 22.60
N LEU A 132 -23.41 9.23 21.78
CA LEU A 132 -23.14 7.84 22.19
C LEU A 132 -21.67 7.69 22.64
N TRP A 133 -20.73 8.32 21.95
CA TRP A 133 -19.30 8.23 22.30
C TRP A 133 -18.83 9.32 23.27
N GLY A 134 -19.66 10.35 23.53
CA GLY A 134 -19.36 11.40 24.52
C GLY A 134 -19.78 11.04 25.95
N LYS A 135 -20.52 9.95 26.15
CA LYS A 135 -21.01 9.51 27.47
C LYS A 135 -20.45 8.13 27.80
N CYS A 136 -20.17 7.91 29.08
CA CYS A 136 -19.68 6.61 29.57
C CYS A 136 -20.79 5.68 30.06
N ASN A 137 -22.06 6.11 30.05
CA ASN A 137 -23.21 5.32 30.54
C ASN A 137 -23.97 4.65 29.38
N ASN A 138 -23.29 3.76 28.65
CA ASN A 138 -23.88 3.02 27.54
C ASN A 138 -23.96 1.51 27.85
N LYS A 139 -24.86 0.79 27.18
CA LYS A 139 -25.06 -0.66 27.38
C LYS A 139 -23.81 -1.51 27.06
N TRP A 140 -22.92 -1.03 26.20
CA TRP A 140 -21.69 -1.73 25.80
C TRP A 140 -20.46 -1.30 26.60
N ASN A 141 -20.59 -0.36 27.54
CA ASN A 141 -19.48 0.00 28.42
C ASN A 141 -19.50 -0.92 29.63
N ASP A 142 -18.39 -1.62 29.87
CA ASP A 142 -18.16 -2.28 31.14
C ASP A 142 -17.94 -1.20 32.20
N ILE A 143 -18.94 -1.02 33.05
CA ILE A 143 -18.82 -0.14 34.20
C ILE A 143 -17.95 -0.91 35.19
N CYS A 144 -16.67 -0.54 35.28
CA CYS A 144 -15.84 -0.97 36.39
C CYS A 144 -16.48 -0.46 37.69
N THR A 145 -17.28 -1.30 38.33
CA THR A 145 -17.70 -1.14 39.72
C THR A 145 -16.53 -1.41 40.64
#